data_AF-A0A059EYV4-F1
#
_entry.id   AF-A0A059EYV4-F1
#
_cell.length_a   1.000
_cell.length_b   1.000
_cell.length_c   1.000
_cell.angle_alpha   90.00
_cell.angle_beta   90.00
_cell.angle_gamma   90.00
#
_symmetry.space_group_name_H-M   'P 1'
#
loop_
_entity.id
_entity.type
_entity.pdbx_description
1 polymer ?
#
loop_
_entity_poly.entity_id
_entity_poly.type
_entity_poly.pdbx_seq_one_letter_code
_entity_poly.pdbx_strand_id
1 'polypeptide(L)'
;TAQPSYSVITALNYEEQQRYKAFREAGFKRNMMKRLCLETINQSCNPKFIIAMCGLAKVFVGELVEEAVIVQKEMNDDGPLKPVHIHEAYRRLYKNNPNIKCNYDDPWNEDFI
;
A
#
# COMPACT_ATOMS: atom_id res chain seq x y z
N THR A 1 -26.73 10.01 24.06
CA THR A 1 -26.65 9.34 22.74
C THR A 1 -25.50 9.94 21.97
N ALA A 2 -24.30 9.41 22.18
CA ALA A 2 -23.09 9.91 21.53
C ALA A 2 -23.16 9.62 20.01
N GLN A 3 -22.96 10.64 19.19
CA GLN A 3 -22.77 10.53 17.74
C GLN A 3 -21.27 10.72 17.47
N PRO A 4 -20.45 9.66 17.35
CA PRO A 4 -19.02 9.83 17.11
C PRO A 4 -18.71 9.45 15.66
N SER A 5 -18.30 10.40 14.80
CA SER A 5 -17.32 10.17 13.70
C SER A 5 -17.31 11.25 12.59
N TYR A 6 -18.42 11.95 12.31
CA TYR A 6 -18.46 12.88 11.17
C TYR A 6 -17.69 14.19 11.38
N SER A 7 -17.44 14.58 12.64
CA SER A 7 -16.79 15.85 12.99
C SER A 7 -15.35 15.97 12.46
N VAL A 8 -14.61 14.85 12.43
CA VAL A 8 -13.20 14.83 12.00
C VAL A 8 -13.10 15.06 10.49
N ILE A 9 -14.00 14.48 9.71
CA ILE A 9 -14.01 14.62 8.24
C ILE A 9 -14.45 16.04 7.84
N THR A 10 -15.42 16.64 8.56
CA THR A 10 -15.85 18.02 8.31
C THR A 10 -14.84 19.08 8.77
N ALA A 11 -13.90 18.71 9.65
CA ALA A 11 -12.84 19.59 10.14
C ALA A 11 -11.59 19.60 9.23
N LEU A 12 -11.53 18.75 8.20
CA LEU A 12 -10.43 18.71 7.25
C LEU A 12 -10.39 19.95 6.37
N ASN A 13 -9.20 20.41 6.01
CA ASN A 13 -9.04 21.44 5.00
C ASN A 13 -9.42 20.93 3.60
N TYR A 14 -9.60 21.83 2.62
CA TYR A 14 -10.05 21.45 1.28
C TYR A 14 -9.14 20.40 0.61
N GLU A 15 -7.83 20.54 0.78
CA GLU A 15 -6.86 19.63 0.18
C GLU A 15 -6.90 18.22 0.82
N GLU A 16 -7.02 18.15 2.14
CA GLU A 16 -7.19 16.93 2.91
C GLU A 16 -8.49 16.21 2.56
N GLN A 17 -9.58 16.93 2.36
CA GLN A 17 -10.85 16.35 1.90
C GLN A 17 -10.70 15.71 0.53
N GLN A 18 -9.98 16.37 -0.39
CA GLN A 18 -9.74 15.84 -1.73
C GLN A 18 -8.85 14.59 -1.70
N ARG A 19 -7.79 14.58 -0.88
CA ARG A 19 -6.95 13.40 -0.67
C ARG A 19 -7.73 12.25 -0.06
N TYR A 20 -8.55 12.51 0.96
CA TYR A 20 -9.39 11.50 1.60
C TYR A 20 -10.44 10.93 0.62
N LYS A 21 -11.09 11.78 -0.18
CA LYS A 21 -12.03 11.34 -1.21
C LYS A 21 -11.34 10.43 -2.23
N ALA A 22 -10.18 10.82 -2.73
CA ALA A 22 -9.39 10.03 -3.65
C ALA A 22 -9.01 8.66 -3.05
N PHE A 23 -8.54 8.62 -1.80
CA PHE A 23 -8.25 7.36 -1.09
C PHE A 23 -9.49 6.47 -0.95
N ARG A 24 -10.64 7.04 -0.59
CA ARG A 24 -11.89 6.29 -0.40
C ARG A 24 -12.38 5.68 -1.72
N GLU A 25 -12.29 6.43 -2.81
CA GLU A 25 -12.75 6.03 -4.14
C GLU A 25 -11.75 5.13 -4.88
N ALA A 26 -10.46 5.17 -4.52
CA ALA A 26 -9.43 4.32 -5.10
C ALA A 26 -9.72 2.83 -4.86
N GLY A 27 -9.53 2.01 -5.89
CA GLY A 27 -9.68 0.56 -5.78
C GLY A 27 -9.15 -0.18 -7.00
N PHE A 28 -8.75 -1.43 -6.79
CA PHE A 28 -8.25 -2.28 -7.88
C PHE A 28 -9.40 -2.75 -8.78
N LYS A 29 -9.21 -2.63 -10.10
CA LYS A 29 -10.17 -3.10 -11.10
C LYS A 29 -10.29 -4.63 -11.02
N ARG A 30 -11.51 -5.12 -10.74
CA ARG A 30 -11.78 -6.56 -10.56
C ARG A 30 -11.33 -7.42 -11.74
N ASN A 31 -11.48 -6.94 -12.98
CA ASN A 31 -11.07 -7.69 -14.18
C ASN A 31 -9.55 -7.87 -14.25
N MET A 32 -8.77 -6.85 -13.86
CA MET A 32 -7.30 -6.94 -13.82
C MET A 32 -6.85 -7.89 -12.70
N MET A 33 -7.46 -7.78 -11.51
CA MET A 33 -7.17 -8.69 -10.39
C MET A 33 -7.51 -10.14 -10.76
N LYS A 34 -8.64 -10.38 -11.44
CA LYS A 34 -9.01 -11.71 -11.92
C LYS A 34 -7.98 -12.29 -12.89
N ARG A 35 -7.47 -11.48 -13.81
CA ARG A 35 -6.42 -11.90 -14.74
C ARG A 35 -5.13 -12.26 -14.00
N LEU A 36 -4.70 -11.42 -13.07
CA LEU A 36 -3.53 -11.66 -12.23
C LEU A 36 -3.66 -12.96 -11.44
N CYS A 37 -4.78 -13.17 -10.73
CA CYS A 37 -4.99 -14.40 -9.96
C CYS A 37 -4.97 -15.65 -10.86
N LEU A 38 -5.51 -15.56 -12.08
CA LEU A 38 -5.46 -16.66 -13.04
C LEU A 38 -4.03 -16.94 -13.49
N GLU A 39 -3.25 -15.91 -13.82
CA GLU A 39 -1.83 -16.05 -14.21
C GLU A 39 -0.96 -16.61 -13.08
N THR A 40 -1.24 -16.24 -11.82
CA THR A 40 -0.43 -16.66 -10.65
C THR A 40 -0.80 -18.06 -10.14
N ILE A 41 -2.09 -18.36 -10.01
CA ILE A 41 -2.60 -19.62 -9.41
C ILE A 41 -2.87 -20.67 -10.49
N ASN A 42 -2.88 -20.28 -11.77
CA ASN A 42 -3.29 -21.12 -12.92
C ASN A 42 -4.72 -21.68 -12.79
N GLN A 43 -5.58 -20.99 -12.03
CA GLN A 43 -6.97 -21.40 -11.78
C GLN A 43 -7.92 -20.21 -11.76
N SER A 44 -9.17 -20.42 -12.18
CA SER A 44 -10.20 -19.39 -12.13
C SER A 44 -10.74 -19.19 -10.72
N CYS A 45 -10.67 -17.97 -10.19
CA CYS A 45 -11.17 -17.66 -8.85
C CYS A 45 -12.62 -17.13 -8.86
N ASN A 46 -13.34 -17.38 -7.76
CA ASN A 46 -14.69 -16.87 -7.51
C ASN A 46 -14.69 -15.33 -7.35
N PRO A 47 -15.71 -14.60 -7.84
CA PRO A 47 -15.89 -13.16 -7.58
C PRO A 47 -15.67 -12.70 -6.12
N LYS A 48 -16.10 -13.48 -5.11
CA LYS A 48 -15.88 -13.15 -3.68
C LYS A 48 -14.40 -13.14 -3.31
N PHE A 49 -13.64 -14.10 -3.83
CA PHE A 49 -12.19 -14.17 -3.66
C PHE A 49 -11.51 -12.94 -4.29
N ILE A 50 -11.93 -12.54 -5.48
CA ILE A 50 -11.39 -11.34 -6.15
C ILE A 50 -11.64 -10.06 -5.34
N ILE A 51 -12.81 -9.92 -4.71
CA ILE A 51 -13.08 -8.77 -3.82
C ILE A 51 -12.14 -8.77 -2.62
N ALA A 52 -11.92 -9.94 -2.00
CA ALA A 52 -10.99 -10.06 -0.88
C ALA A 52 -9.56 -9.69 -1.31
N MET A 53 -9.10 -10.18 -2.47
CA MET A 53 -7.78 -9.83 -3.01
C MET A 53 -7.63 -8.34 -3.31
N CYS A 54 -8.65 -7.69 -3.89
CA CYS A 54 -8.64 -6.24 -4.07
C CYS A 54 -8.54 -5.49 -2.74
N GLY A 55 -9.22 -5.97 -1.69
CA GLY A 55 -9.15 -5.38 -0.36
C GLY A 55 -7.77 -5.56 0.28
N LEU A 56 -7.23 -6.77 0.26
CA LEU A 56 -5.90 -7.08 0.79
C LEU A 56 -4.80 -6.26 0.09
N ALA A 57 -4.85 -6.18 -1.24
CA ALA A 57 -3.92 -5.37 -2.01
C ALA A 57 -4.02 -3.88 -1.65
N LYS A 58 -5.23 -3.37 -1.34
CA LYS A 58 -5.41 -1.97 -0.95
C LYS A 58 -4.83 -1.68 0.43
N VAL A 59 -4.98 -2.60 1.38
CA VAL A 59 -4.36 -2.50 2.71
C VAL A 59 -2.84 -2.49 2.58
N PHE A 60 -2.28 -3.44 1.83
CA PHE A 60 -0.84 -3.52 1.60
C PHE A 60 -0.25 -2.22 1.00
N VAL A 61 -0.88 -1.66 -0.04
CA VAL A 61 -0.43 -0.39 -0.63
C VAL A 61 -0.55 0.77 0.36
N GLY A 62 -1.58 0.77 1.22
CA GLY A 62 -1.74 1.77 2.27
C GLY A 62 -0.58 1.75 3.26
N GLU A 63 -0.25 0.58 3.80
CA GLU A 63 0.87 0.37 4.72
C GLU A 63 2.20 0.76 4.08
N LEU A 64 2.42 0.37 2.81
CA LEU A 64 3.64 0.71 2.06
C LEU A 64 3.81 2.21 1.86
N VAL A 65 2.73 2.92 1.49
CA VAL A 65 2.80 4.37 1.27
C VAL A 65 2.97 5.12 2.59
N GLU A 66 2.31 4.67 3.67
CA GLU A 66 2.48 5.25 5.01
C GLU A 66 3.94 5.15 5.47
N GLU A 67 4.54 3.98 5.36
CA GLU A 67 5.94 3.77 5.72
C GLU A 67 6.89 4.59 4.80
N ALA A 68 6.58 4.71 3.51
CA ALA A 68 7.38 5.53 2.60
C ALA A 68 7.36 7.02 2.93
N VAL A 69 6.23 7.54 3.43
CA VAL A 69 6.14 8.92 3.92
C VAL A 69 6.97 9.10 5.20
N ILE A 70 7.05 8.09 6.06
CA ILE A 70 7.91 8.10 7.24
C ILE A 70 9.39 8.16 6.81
N VAL A 71 9.80 7.27 5.89
CA VAL A 71 11.16 7.25 5.34
C VAL A 71 11.53 8.59 4.71
N GLN A 72 10.64 9.17 3.89
CA GLN A 72 10.88 10.48 3.27
C GLN A 72 11.19 11.56 4.32
N LYS A 73 10.42 11.60 5.41
CA LYS A 73 10.60 12.55 6.51
C LYS A 73 11.93 12.32 7.24
N GLU A 74 12.30 11.07 7.51
CA GLU A 74 13.57 10.73 8.14
C GLU A 74 14.78 11.10 7.27
N MET A 75 14.64 11.00 5.95
CA MET A 75 15.66 11.40 4.98
C MET A 75 15.70 12.92 4.75
N ASN A 76 14.84 13.71 5.43
CA ASN A 76 14.66 15.15 5.22
C ASN A 76 14.42 15.53 3.75
N ASP A 77 13.72 14.67 3.00
CA ASP A 77 13.34 14.92 1.61
C ASP A 77 11.90 15.46 1.55
N ASP A 78 11.58 16.22 0.50
CA ASP A 78 10.27 16.85 0.31
C ASP A 78 9.75 16.65 -1.12
N GLY A 79 8.45 16.82 -1.30
CA GLY A 79 7.77 16.63 -2.59
C GLY A 79 7.28 15.19 -2.81
N PRO A 80 7.17 14.72 -4.07
CA PRO A 80 6.59 13.41 -4.37
C PRO A 80 7.47 12.26 -3.90
N LEU A 81 6.84 11.14 -3.52
CA LEU A 81 7.56 9.93 -3.12
C LEU A 81 8.48 9.43 -4.25
N LYS A 82 9.78 9.35 -3.97
CA LYS A 82 10.80 8.83 -4.87
C LYS A 82 10.89 7.31 -4.74
N PRO A 83 11.40 6.59 -5.75
CA PRO A 83 11.59 5.13 -5.69
C PRO A 83 12.39 4.67 -4.46
N VAL A 84 13.38 5.46 -4.03
CA VAL A 84 14.19 5.17 -2.83
C VAL A 84 13.35 5.07 -1.56
N HIS A 85 12.33 5.93 -1.39
CA HIS A 85 11.44 5.89 -0.22
C HIS A 85 10.59 4.63 -0.21
N ILE A 86 10.10 4.21 -1.38
CA ILE A 86 9.28 3.01 -1.52
C ILE A 86 10.10 1.74 -1.25
N HIS A 87 11.33 1.66 -1.78
CA HIS A 87 12.19 0.50 -1.56
C HIS A 87 12.57 0.33 -0.09
N GLU A 88 12.96 1.41 0.57
CA GLU A 88 13.30 1.38 2.00
C GLU A 88 12.07 1.07 2.86
N ALA A 89 10.91 1.63 2.53
CA ALA A 89 9.65 1.29 3.19
C ALA A 89 9.30 -0.21 3.05
N TYR A 90 9.47 -0.76 1.85
CA TYR A 90 9.25 -2.18 1.59
C TYR A 90 10.20 -3.05 2.43
N ARG A 91 11.49 -2.67 2.51
CA ARG A 91 12.50 -3.35 3.34
C ARG A 91 12.10 -3.35 4.83
N ARG A 92 11.59 -2.23 5.35
CA ARG A 92 11.14 -2.10 6.75
C ARG A 92 9.88 -2.93 7.02
N LEU A 93 8.87 -2.83 6.16
CA LEU A 93 7.64 -3.61 6.29
C LEU A 93 7.91 -5.12 6.33
N TYR A 94 8.86 -5.56 5.51
CA TYR A 94 9.28 -6.95 5.50
C TYR A 94 9.90 -7.39 6.83
N LYS A 95 10.80 -6.58 7.41
CA LYS A 95 11.43 -6.87 8.72
C LYS A 95 10.41 -6.93 9.86
N ASN A 96 9.35 -6.11 9.78
CA ASN A 96 8.31 -6.04 10.81
C ASN A 96 7.27 -7.17 10.69
N ASN A 97 7.19 -7.86 9.55
CA ASN A 97 6.26 -8.95 9.32
C ASN A 97 6.98 -10.32 9.30
N PRO A 98 6.97 -11.08 10.41
CA PRO A 98 7.75 -12.32 10.55
C PRO A 98 7.32 -13.47 9.63
N ASN A 99 6.18 -13.34 8.94
CA ASN A 99 5.60 -14.38 8.09
C ASN A 99 5.67 -14.08 6.58
N ILE A 100 6.27 -12.97 6.18
CA ILE A 100 6.63 -12.76 4.78
C ILE A 100 8.04 -13.36 4.63
N LYS A 101 8.29 -14.20 3.62
CA LYS A 101 9.65 -14.63 3.25
C LYS A 101 10.15 -13.75 2.10
N CYS A 102 11.30 -13.10 2.25
CA CYS A 102 11.95 -12.30 1.25
C CYS A 102 12.85 -13.26 0.51
N ASN A 103 12.49 -13.56 -0.72
CA ASN A 103 13.49 -13.87 -1.72
C ASN A 103 13.90 -12.54 -2.39
N TYR A 104 14.16 -11.52 -1.57
CA TYR A 104 14.65 -10.23 -2.03
C TYR A 104 16.17 -10.27 -1.82
N ASP A 105 16.88 -10.66 -2.87
CA ASP A 105 18.30 -10.35 -2.96
C ASP A 105 18.39 -8.84 -3.11
N ASP A 106 18.92 -8.16 -2.09
CA ASP A 106 19.07 -6.72 -2.11
C ASP A 106 19.96 -6.34 -3.31
N PRO A 107 19.43 -5.65 -4.34
CA PRO A 107 20.19 -5.30 -5.53
C PRO A 107 21.31 -4.28 -5.25
N TRP A 108 21.40 -3.78 -4.01
CA TRP A 108 22.43 -2.88 -3.51
C TRP A 108 23.35 -3.54 -2.49
N ASN A 109 23.24 -4.86 -2.30
CA ASN A 109 24.17 -5.60 -1.45
C ASN A 109 25.54 -5.68 -2.12
N GLU A 110 26.51 -4.90 -1.64
CA GLU A 110 27.89 -4.93 -2.14
C GLU A 110 28.63 -6.24 -1.78
N ASP A 111 28.04 -7.11 -0.97
CA ASP A 111 28.62 -8.42 -0.58
C ASP A 111 28.70 -9.46 -1.73
N PHE A 112 28.36 -9.07 -2.96
CA PHE A 112 28.45 -9.91 -4.18
C PHE A 112 29.45 -9.38 -5.22
N ILE A 113 30.36 -8.48 -4.85
CA ILE A 113 31.56 -8.12 -5.64
C ILE A 113 32.81 -8.72 -5.01
#